data_AF-A0A958QYF9-F1
#
_entry.id   AF-A0A958QYF9-F1
#
_cell.length_a   1.000
_cell.length_b   1.000
_cell.length_c   1.000
_cell.angle_alpha   90.00
_cell.angle_beta   90.00
_cell.angle_gamma   90.00
#
_symmetry.space_group_name_H-M   'P 1'
#
loop_
_entity.id
_entity.type
_entity.pdbx_description
1 polymer ?
#
loop_
_entity_poly.entity_id
_entity_poly.type
_entity_poly.pdbx_seq_one_letter_code
_entity_poly.pdbx_strand_id
1 'polypeptide(L)'
;DLYGVLAASVDCDQERFSARPTRILQAIGQFHGSTAGRVFPICRPSFGEYLAQIGNDVQRRFRPIEIKLASTPQEGTLKLYYGQKQVEPGPGWSYNPETETISINDQIILPLPYSPNLQFSVDYTRVEKDSIRLGRAKAI
;
A
#
# COMPACT_ATOMS: atom_id res chain seq x y z
N ASP A 1 25.84 -46.71 14.39
CA ASP A 1 25.73 -45.56 13.47
C ASP A 1 25.15 -44.35 14.16
N LEU A 2 26.03 -43.40 14.41
CA LEU A 2 25.76 -42.08 14.97
C LEU A 2 25.27 -41.16 13.84
N TYR A 3 24.07 -40.61 13.94
CA TYR A 3 23.75 -39.29 13.38
C TYR A 3 22.71 -38.59 14.28
N GLY A 4 23.18 -38.13 15.44
CA GLY A 4 22.52 -37.07 16.18
C GLY A 4 22.97 -35.73 15.59
N VAL A 5 22.12 -35.11 14.77
CA VAL A 5 22.30 -33.72 14.37
C VAL A 5 22.02 -32.87 15.60
N LEU A 6 23.09 -32.48 16.29
CA LEU A 6 23.08 -31.38 17.25
C LEU A 6 22.64 -30.13 16.50
N ALA A 7 21.35 -29.85 16.51
CA ALA A 7 20.86 -28.51 16.23
C ALA A 7 21.48 -27.62 17.30
N ALA A 8 22.52 -26.87 16.92
CA ALA A 8 23.09 -25.83 17.73
C ALA A 8 21.92 -25.00 18.26
N SER A 9 21.74 -25.00 19.58
CA SER A 9 20.84 -24.07 20.25
C SER A 9 21.31 -22.68 19.83
N VAL A 10 20.56 -22.07 18.92
CA VAL A 10 20.72 -20.65 18.62
C VAL A 10 20.37 -19.95 19.92
N ASP A 11 21.39 -19.58 20.68
CA ASP A 11 21.27 -18.74 21.86
C ASP A 11 20.70 -17.40 21.41
N CYS A 12 19.38 -17.32 21.41
CA CYS A 12 18.66 -16.07 21.41
C CYS A 12 18.86 -15.44 22.78
N ASP A 13 20.02 -14.83 23.00
CA ASP A 13 20.25 -13.91 24.10
C ASP A 13 19.23 -12.78 23.96
N GLN A 14 18.07 -12.94 24.61
CA GLN A 14 16.93 -12.01 24.53
C GLN A 14 17.39 -10.59 24.88
N GLU A 15 18.41 -10.46 25.72
CA GLU A 15 18.99 -9.17 26.13
C GLU A 15 19.78 -8.48 25.01
N ARG A 16 20.56 -9.20 24.18
CA ARG A 16 21.35 -8.59 23.10
C ARG A 16 20.51 -8.09 21.93
N PHE A 17 19.37 -8.73 21.68
CA PHE A 17 18.44 -8.32 20.61
C PHE A 17 17.24 -7.51 21.13
N SER A 18 17.20 -7.19 22.43
CA SER A 18 16.18 -6.33 23.05
C SER A 18 16.34 -4.84 22.70
N ALA A 19 17.46 -4.45 22.07
CA ALA A 19 17.60 -3.12 21.48
C ALA A 19 16.57 -2.98 20.36
N ARG A 20 15.58 -2.10 20.55
CA ARG A 20 14.53 -1.81 19.56
C ARG A 20 15.21 -1.57 18.20
N PRO A 21 15.01 -2.42 17.17
CA PRO A 21 15.53 -2.15 15.84
C PRO A 21 14.83 -0.89 15.32
N THR A 22 15.47 0.26 15.50
CA THR A 22 14.84 1.57 15.29
C THR A 22 14.42 1.76 13.84
N ARG A 23 15.19 1.27 12.87
CA ARG A 23 14.90 1.48 11.44
C ARG A 23 13.69 0.69 10.95
N ILE A 24 13.61 -0.60 11.30
CA ILE A 24 12.48 -1.45 10.92
C ILE A 24 11.22 -1.03 11.69
N LEU A 25 11.34 -0.73 12.99
CA LEU A 25 10.21 -0.27 13.78
C LEU A 25 9.74 1.16 13.39
N GLN A 26 10.64 2.05 12.96
CA GLN A 26 10.28 3.36 12.41
C GLN A 26 9.59 3.23 11.06
N ALA A 27 10.15 2.41 10.16
CA ALA A 27 9.50 2.09 8.89
C ALA A 27 8.08 1.56 9.18
N ILE A 28 7.95 0.61 10.11
CA ILE A 28 6.69 -0.04 10.49
C ILE A 28 5.73 0.91 11.24
N GLY A 29 6.27 1.89 11.96
CA GLY A 29 5.50 2.96 12.60
C GLY A 29 4.85 3.92 11.61
N GLN A 30 5.37 4.04 10.39
CA GLN A 30 4.72 4.78 9.29
C GLN A 30 3.53 4.01 8.66
N PHE A 31 3.32 2.75 9.05
CA PHE A 31 2.12 1.97 8.71
C PHE A 31 1.06 2.27 9.77
N HIS A 32 0.43 3.44 9.65
CA HIS A 32 -0.68 3.84 10.51
C HIS A 32 -1.80 2.77 10.46
N GLY A 33 -2.17 2.25 11.64
CA GLY A 33 -3.45 1.57 11.86
C GLY A 33 -3.40 0.13 12.40
N SER A 34 -2.37 -0.68 12.09
CA SER A 34 -2.39 -2.11 12.48
C SER A 34 -1.12 -2.62 13.16
N THR A 35 0.01 -1.91 13.05
CA THR A 35 1.33 -2.36 13.53
C THR A 35 1.87 -1.53 14.70
N ALA A 36 1.26 -0.41 15.04
CA ALA A 36 1.62 0.40 16.21
C ALA A 36 1.42 -0.43 17.49
N GLY A 37 2.51 -0.98 18.03
CA GLY A 37 2.51 -1.84 19.23
C GLY A 37 2.74 -3.34 19.00
N ARG A 38 2.96 -3.80 17.76
CA ARG A 38 3.28 -5.22 17.52
C ARG A 38 4.73 -5.53 17.90
N VAL A 39 4.91 -6.45 18.83
CA VAL A 39 6.23 -6.99 19.23
C VAL A 39 6.82 -7.76 18.06
N PHE A 40 8.05 -7.42 17.67
CA PHE A 40 8.80 -8.12 16.63
C PHE A 40 9.30 -9.45 17.16
N PRO A 41 8.77 -10.60 16.73
CA PRO A 41 9.09 -11.88 17.34
C PRO A 41 10.35 -12.48 16.70
N ILE A 42 11.49 -11.77 16.77
CA ILE A 42 12.76 -12.12 16.10
C ILE A 42 13.22 -13.54 16.46
N CYS A 43 12.89 -14.00 17.67
CA CYS A 43 13.27 -15.31 18.20
C CYS A 43 12.19 -16.38 18.03
N ARG A 44 11.06 -16.08 17.37
CA ARG A 44 10.04 -17.10 17.11
C ARG A 44 10.35 -17.81 15.78
N PRO A 45 10.09 -19.13 15.68
CA PRO A 45 10.20 -19.85 14.41
C PRO A 45 9.38 -19.20 13.26
N SER A 46 8.29 -18.51 13.59
CA SER A 46 7.43 -17.79 12.64
C SER A 46 7.94 -16.40 12.23
N PHE A 47 9.14 -15.99 12.65
CA PHE A 47 9.70 -14.67 12.32
C PHE A 47 9.80 -14.45 10.81
N GLY A 48 10.28 -15.46 10.06
CA GLY A 48 10.39 -15.38 8.60
C GLY A 48 9.05 -15.13 7.91
N GLU A 49 7.99 -15.80 8.36
CA GLU A 49 6.63 -15.61 7.84
C GLU A 49 6.10 -14.20 8.14
N TYR A 50 6.34 -13.70 9.35
CA TYR A 50 5.92 -12.36 9.76
C TYR A 50 6.66 -11.27 8.97
N LEU A 51 7.96 -11.44 8.72
CA LEU A 51 8.74 -10.53 7.88
C LEU A 51 8.27 -10.55 6.42
N ALA A 52 7.95 -11.74 5.89
CA ALA A 52 7.39 -11.88 4.54
C ALA A 52 6.02 -11.19 4.40
N GLN A 53 5.16 -11.26 5.42
CA GLN A 53 3.88 -10.52 5.44
C GLN A 53 4.10 -9.01 5.38
N ILE A 54 5.05 -8.48 6.17
CA ILE A 54 5.41 -7.05 6.12
C ILE A 54 5.96 -6.68 4.75
N GLY A 55 6.83 -7.51 4.16
CA GLY A 55 7.35 -7.30 2.81
C GLY A 55 6.24 -7.27 1.75
N ASN A 56 5.23 -8.13 1.88
CA ASN A 56 4.05 -8.13 1.01
C ASN A 56 3.19 -6.88 1.21
N ASP A 57 2.99 -6.44 2.45
CA ASP A 57 2.23 -5.22 2.77
C ASP A 57 2.94 -3.97 2.24
N VAL A 58 4.27 -3.90 2.38
CA VAL A 58 5.13 -2.91 1.73
C VAL A 58 4.91 -2.97 0.22
N GLN A 59 5.15 -4.12 -0.42
CA GLN A 59 5.05 -4.24 -1.87
C GLN A 59 3.66 -3.86 -2.41
N ARG A 60 2.58 -4.19 -1.70
CA ARG A 60 1.21 -3.79 -2.07
C ARG A 60 0.96 -2.30 -1.93
N ARG A 61 1.64 -1.62 -1.01
CA ARG A 61 1.55 -0.16 -0.82
C ARG A 61 2.40 0.61 -1.83
N PHE A 62 3.52 0.04 -2.28
CA PHE A 62 4.49 0.71 -3.17
C PHE A 62 4.40 0.29 -4.65
N ARG A 63 3.53 -0.66 -5.02
CA ARG A 63 3.27 -0.91 -6.44
C ARG A 63 2.53 0.30 -7.03
N PRO A 64 3.00 0.85 -8.15
CA PRO A 64 2.24 1.86 -8.88
C PRO A 64 0.86 1.28 -9.19
N ILE A 65 -0.20 1.98 -8.76
CA ILE A 65 -1.57 1.60 -9.06
C ILE A 65 -1.97 2.36 -10.30
N GLU A 66 -2.43 1.62 -11.31
CA GLU A 66 -2.91 2.19 -12.56
C GLU A 66 -4.42 1.95 -12.70
N ILE A 67 -5.15 3.01 -13.03
CA ILE A 67 -6.59 2.96 -13.26
C ILE A 67 -6.85 3.46 -14.67
N LYS A 68 -7.23 2.55 -15.57
CA LYS A 68 -7.60 2.92 -16.93
C LYS A 68 -9.00 3.51 -16.97
N LEU A 69 -9.11 4.70 -17.55
CA LEU A 69 -10.38 5.35 -17.84
C LEU A 69 -10.90 4.84 -19.18
N ALA A 70 -12.22 4.87 -19.38
CA ALA A 70 -12.81 4.47 -20.67
C ALA A 70 -12.83 5.60 -21.71
N SER A 71 -12.46 6.81 -21.30
CA SER A 71 -12.38 7.98 -22.17
C SER A 71 -11.64 9.10 -21.44
N THR A 72 -11.15 10.06 -22.22
CA THR A 72 -10.61 11.32 -21.68
C THR A 72 -11.65 12.08 -20.84
N PRO A 73 -11.31 12.50 -19.62
CA PRO A 73 -12.18 13.27 -18.74
C PRO A 73 -12.24 14.74 -19.17
N GLN A 74 -13.35 15.41 -18.88
CA GLN A 74 -13.42 16.86 -18.94
C GLN A 74 -12.50 17.48 -17.89
N GLU A 75 -11.80 18.55 -18.26
CA GLU A 75 -10.92 19.30 -17.36
C GLU A 75 -11.65 19.70 -16.06
N GLY A 76 -10.99 19.51 -14.92
CA GLY A 76 -11.53 19.85 -13.59
C GLY A 76 -12.61 18.90 -13.03
N THR A 77 -13.00 17.86 -13.77
CA THR A 77 -14.07 16.94 -13.32
C THR A 77 -13.56 15.67 -12.64
N LEU A 78 -12.26 15.40 -12.75
CA LEU A 78 -11.67 14.16 -12.27
C LEU A 78 -11.45 14.19 -10.74
N LYS A 79 -12.01 13.19 -10.06
CA LYS A 79 -11.94 13.04 -8.61
C LYS A 79 -11.49 11.63 -8.24
N LEU A 80 -10.37 11.54 -7.53
CA LEU A 80 -9.85 10.29 -6.99
C LEU A 80 -10.42 10.04 -5.59
N TYR A 81 -10.77 8.78 -5.31
CA TYR A 81 -11.29 8.33 -4.03
C TYR A 81 -10.49 7.15 -3.53
N TYR A 82 -10.29 7.09 -2.21
CA TYR A 82 -9.82 5.90 -1.50
C TYR A 82 -10.91 5.44 -0.53
N GLY A 83 -11.52 4.29 -0.83
CA GLY A 83 -12.78 3.91 -0.20
C GLY A 83 -13.90 4.88 -0.61
N GLN A 84 -14.47 5.61 0.37
CA GLN A 84 -15.51 6.63 0.14
C GLN A 84 -15.01 8.06 0.34
N LYS A 85 -13.72 8.26 0.69
CA LYS A 85 -13.15 9.58 0.93
C LYS A 85 -12.41 10.07 -0.30
N GLN A 86 -12.66 11.31 -0.68
CA GLN A 86 -11.94 11.96 -1.77
C GLN A 86 -10.48 12.14 -1.35
N VAL A 87 -9.57 11.84 -2.28
CA VAL A 87 -8.16 12.18 -2.18
C VAL A 87 -8.01 13.59 -2.72
N GLU A 88 -7.43 14.48 -1.92
CA GLU A 88 -7.18 15.84 -2.38
C GLU A 88 -6.15 15.88 -3.52
N PRO A 89 -6.24 16.86 -4.42
CA PRO A 89 -5.20 17.09 -5.42
C PRO A 89 -3.85 17.29 -4.73
N GLY A 90 -2.82 16.60 -5.20
CA GLY A 90 -1.52 16.62 -4.55
C GLY A 90 -0.51 15.71 -5.23
N PRO A 91 0.72 15.62 -4.68
CA PRO A 91 1.72 14.71 -5.18
C PRO A 91 1.25 13.25 -5.07
N GLY A 92 1.76 12.43 -5.99
CA GLY A 92 1.61 10.99 -5.94
C GLY A 92 0.41 10.40 -6.68
N TRP A 93 -0.35 11.20 -7.40
CA TRP A 93 -1.17 10.68 -8.49
C TRP A 93 -1.22 11.65 -9.68
N SER A 94 -1.41 11.12 -10.89
CA SER A 94 -1.44 11.90 -12.13
C SER A 94 -2.31 11.23 -13.18
N TYR A 95 -2.75 12.02 -14.17
CA TYR A 95 -3.47 11.54 -15.34
C TYR A 95 -2.58 11.64 -16.59
N ASN A 96 -2.48 10.55 -17.34
CA ASN A 96 -1.87 10.54 -18.66
C ASN A 96 -2.97 10.51 -19.74
N PRO A 97 -3.13 11.58 -20.55
CA PRO A 97 -4.15 11.65 -21.59
C PRO A 97 -3.86 10.73 -22.79
N GLU A 98 -2.61 10.38 -23.07
CA GLU A 98 -2.25 9.51 -24.20
C GLU A 98 -2.69 8.06 -23.97
N THR A 99 -2.61 7.62 -22.71
CA THR A 99 -2.96 6.25 -22.30
C THR A 99 -4.29 6.16 -21.56
N GLU A 100 -4.95 7.30 -21.36
CA GLU A 100 -6.19 7.44 -20.57
C GLU A 100 -6.09 6.78 -19.18
N THR A 101 -4.93 6.90 -18.53
CA THR A 101 -4.62 6.17 -17.30
C THR A 101 -4.32 7.12 -16.14
N ILE A 102 -4.86 6.80 -14.97
CA ILE A 102 -4.47 7.42 -13.71
C ILE A 102 -3.39 6.56 -13.07
N SER A 103 -2.22 7.15 -12.82
CA SER A 103 -1.11 6.50 -12.13
C SER A 103 -1.02 7.05 -10.71
N ILE A 104 -0.97 6.16 -9.71
CA ILE A 104 -0.85 6.47 -8.29
C ILE A 104 0.43 5.83 -7.77
N ASN A 105 1.25 6.59 -7.05
CA ASN A 105 2.51 6.12 -6.47
C ASN A 105 2.53 6.30 -4.94
N ASP A 106 3.69 6.09 -4.33
CA ASP A 106 3.89 6.09 -2.88
C ASP A 106 3.93 7.48 -2.23
N GLN A 107 3.99 8.54 -3.02
CA GLN A 107 3.92 9.92 -2.54
C GLN A 107 2.48 10.38 -2.27
N ILE A 108 1.48 9.54 -2.58
CA ILE A 108 0.07 9.88 -2.37
C ILE A 108 -0.25 10.06 -0.88
N ILE A 109 -0.92 11.17 -0.56
CA ILE A 109 -1.43 11.43 0.78
C ILE A 109 -2.85 10.86 0.85
N LEU A 110 -3.00 9.74 1.55
CA LEU A 110 -4.31 9.09 1.70
C LEU A 110 -5.16 9.81 2.76
N PRO A 111 -6.48 9.99 2.51
CA PRO A 111 -7.40 10.57 3.48
C PRO A 111 -7.75 9.61 4.62
N LEU A 112 -7.39 8.33 4.50
CA LEU A 112 -7.61 7.26 5.47
C LEU A 112 -6.36 6.39 5.57
N PRO A 113 -6.11 5.72 6.71
CA PRO A 113 -5.06 4.71 6.80
C PRO A 113 -5.24 3.63 5.73
N TYR A 114 -4.12 3.13 5.20
CA TYR A 114 -4.14 2.06 4.23
C TYR A 114 -4.84 0.82 4.82
N SER A 115 -5.75 0.25 4.05
CA SER A 115 -6.50 -0.97 4.40
C SER A 115 -6.68 -1.83 3.14
N PRO A 116 -6.45 -3.15 3.23
CA PRO A 116 -6.63 -4.05 2.09
C PRO A 116 -8.09 -4.15 1.61
N ASN A 117 -9.05 -3.71 2.42
CA ASN A 117 -10.48 -3.72 2.08
C ASN A 117 -10.93 -2.43 1.38
N LEU A 118 -10.06 -1.42 1.28
CA LEU A 118 -10.34 -0.16 0.61
C LEU A 118 -9.65 -0.12 -0.74
N GLN A 119 -10.38 0.32 -1.76
CA GLN A 119 -9.89 0.39 -3.14
C GLN A 119 -9.87 1.84 -3.61
N PHE A 120 -9.01 2.11 -4.60
CA PHE A 120 -9.08 3.36 -5.34
C PHE A 120 -10.19 3.33 -6.37
N SER A 121 -10.87 4.46 -6.51
CA SER A 121 -11.84 4.68 -7.57
C SER A 121 -11.77 6.11 -8.07
N VAL A 122 -12.17 6.33 -9.32
CA VAL A 122 -12.13 7.63 -9.98
C VAL A 122 -13.51 7.92 -10.53
N ASP A 123 -14.06 9.07 -10.17
CA ASP A 123 -15.27 9.63 -10.81
C ASP A 123 -14.86 10.80 -11.70
N TYR A 124 -15.47 10.90 -12.88
CA TYR A 124 -15.16 11.95 -13.84
C TYR A 124 -16.31 12.17 -14.83
N THR A 125 -16.31 13.32 -15.49
CA THR A 125 -17.27 13.60 -16.55
C THR A 125 -16.67 13.24 -17.90
N ARG A 126 -17.42 12.49 -18.71
CA ARG A 126 -17.09 12.16 -20.09
C ARG A 126 -17.80 13.13 -21.03
N VAL A 127 -17.06 13.70 -21.97
CA VAL A 127 -17.63 14.48 -23.08
C VAL A 127 -17.74 13.54 -24.28
N GLU A 128 -18.95 13.09 -24.58
CA GLU A 128 -19.27 12.41 -25.83
C GLU A 128 -19.85 13.45 -26.81
N LYS A 129 -19.70 13.21 -28.12
CA LYS A 129 -20.01 14.14 -29.22
C LYS A 129 -21.28 14.99 -29.00
N ASP A 130 -22.33 14.41 -28.41
CA ASP A 130 -23.62 15.06 -28.16
C ASP A 130 -24.17 14.83 -26.73
N SER A 131 -23.36 14.33 -25.77
CA SER A 131 -23.85 14.10 -24.40
C SER A 131 -22.78 14.16 -23.31
N ILE A 132 -23.18 14.62 -22.12
CA ILE A 132 -22.37 14.61 -20.91
C ILE A 132 -22.78 13.39 -20.07
N ARG A 133 -21.82 12.53 -19.72
CA ARG A 133 -22.07 11.32 -18.89
C ARG A 133 -21.09 11.22 -17.74
N LEU A 134 -21.55 10.66 -16.61
CA LEU A 134 -20.69 10.32 -15.48
C LEU A 134 -19.94 9.01 -15.77
N GLY A 135 -18.62 9.05 -15.66
CA GLY A 135 -17.73 7.90 -15.69
C GLY A 135 -17.28 7.52 -14.29
N ARG A 136 -17.15 6.21 -14.05
CA ARG A 136 -16.50 5.65 -12.86
C ARG A 136 -15.52 4.55 -13.28
N ALA A 137 -14.33 4.57 -12.70
CA ALA A 137 -13.31 3.53 -12.86
C ALA A 137 -12.78 3.09 -11.49
N LYS A 138 -12.23 1.88 -11.40
CA LYS A 138 -11.65 1.32 -10.18
C LYS A 138 -10.30 0.69 -10.48
N ALA A 139 -9.40 0.70 -9.50
CA ALA A 139 -8.18 -0.10 -9.57
C ALA A 139 -8.54 -1.60 -9.66
N ILE A 140 -7.79 -2.34 -10.48
CA ILE A 140 -7.91 -3.79 -10.67
C ILE A 140 -7.20 -4.52 -9.52
#